data_AF-A0A2G5NUQ0-F1
#
_entry.id   AF-A0A2G5NUQ0-F1
#
_cell.length_a   1.000
_cell.length_b   1.000
_cell.length_c   1.000
_cell.angle_alpha   90.00
_cell.angle_beta   90.00
_cell.angle_gamma   90.00
#
_symmetry.space_group_name_H-M   'P 1'
#
loop_
_entity.id
_entity.type
_entity.pdbx_description
1 polymer ?
#
loop_
_entity_poly.entity_id
_entity_poly.type
_entity_poly.pdbx_seq_one_letter_code
_entity_poly.pdbx_strand_id
1 'polypeptide(L)' 'MSDKINPQHYKQGDIEVIDFIDQVVKGYKSQQAFYVANVIKYVARAPWKNGTEDLNKAKWYLDRLLEAEG' A
#
# COMPACT_ATOMS: atom_id res chain seq x y z
N MET A 1 -21.18 -16.14 -5.64
CA MET A 1 -20.83 -15.87 -4.23
C MET A 1 -19.75 -14.80 -4.24
N SER A 2 -19.96 -13.67 -3.59
CA SER A 2 -18.97 -12.59 -3.55
C SER A 2 -17.81 -13.01 -2.65
N ASP A 3 -16.64 -13.25 -3.24
CA ASP A 3 -15.41 -13.50 -2.50
C ASP A 3 -15.09 -12.29 -1.62
N LYS A 4 -15.41 -12.40 -0.32
CA LYS A 4 -15.17 -11.34 0.68
C LYS A 4 -13.68 -11.10 0.95
N ILE A 5 -12.83 -12.02 0.48
CA ILE A 5 -11.39 -11.99 0.70
C ILE A 5 -10.69 -11.20 -0.43
N ASN A 6 -11.25 -11.20 -1.65
CA ASN A 6 -10.71 -10.48 -2.82
C ASN A 6 -11.82 -9.71 -3.58
N PRO A 7 -12.28 -8.56 -3.06
CA PRO A 7 -13.29 -7.78 -3.76
C PRO A 7 -12.72 -7.16 -5.05
N GLN A 8 -13.51 -7.19 -6.13
CA GLN A 8 -13.12 -6.80 -7.50
C GLN A 8 -12.52 -5.39 -7.66
N HIS A 9 -12.67 -4.50 -6.69
CA HIS A 9 -12.06 -3.17 -6.74
C HIS A 9 -10.54 -3.17 -6.49
N TYR A 10 -9.93 -4.33 -6.19
CA TYR A 10 -8.46 -4.50 -6.21
C TYR A 10 -7.93 -4.93 -7.59
N LYS A 11 -8.79 -5.36 -8.52
CA LYS A 11 -8.46 -5.79 -9.88
C LYS A 11 -8.35 -4.64 -10.89
N GLN A 12 -7.96 -3.45 -10.44
CA GLN A 12 -7.74 -2.33 -11.35
C GLN A 12 -6.28 -2.28 -11.77
N GLY A 13 -5.96 -3.09 -12.78
CA GLY A 13 -4.64 -3.28 -13.35
C GLY A 13 -4.38 -4.75 -13.66
N ASP A 14 -3.37 -5.04 -14.48
CA ASP A 14 -2.94 -6.41 -14.80
C ASP A 14 -2.30 -7.14 -13.60
N ILE A 15 -2.05 -6.43 -12.51
CA ILE A 15 -1.33 -6.91 -11.32
C ILE A 15 -2.14 -6.54 -10.07
N GLU A 16 -2.37 -7.52 -9.19
CA GLU A 16 -2.98 -7.30 -7.88
C GLU A 16 -2.03 -6.49 -6.99
N VAL A 17 -2.54 -5.42 -6.36
CA VAL A 17 -1.72 -4.52 -5.52
C VAL A 17 -0.99 -5.25 -4.40
N ILE A 18 -1.59 -6.32 -3.85
CA ILE A 18 -0.96 -7.12 -2.79
C ILE A 18 0.28 -7.88 -3.28
N ASP A 19 0.25 -8.39 -4.52
CA ASP A 19 1.38 -9.12 -5.11
C ASP A 19 2.54 -8.17 -5.42
N PHE A 20 2.22 -6.95 -5.86
CA PHE A 20 3.23 -5.90 -6.03
C PHE A 20 3.83 -5.48 -4.68
N ILE A 21 3.01 -5.31 -3.65
CA ILE A 21 3.49 -5.02 -2.29
C ILE A 21 4.45 -6.12 -1.81
N ASP A 22 4.09 -7.40 -1.94
CA ASP A 22 4.94 -8.53 -1.51
C ASP A 22 6.30 -8.54 -2.22
N GLN A 23 6.34 -8.15 -3.50
CA GLN A 23 7.60 -8.03 -4.24
C GLN A 23 8.45 -6.85 -3.74
N VAL A 24 7.84 -5.68 -3.53
CA VAL A 24 8.58 -4.47 -3.12
C VAL A 24 9.13 -4.59 -1.70
N VAL A 25 8.34 -5.13 -0.76
CA VAL A 25 8.77 -5.20 0.66
C VAL A 25 9.98 -6.11 0.90
N LYS A 26 10.28 -7.04 -0.02
CA LYS A 26 11.49 -7.89 0.04
C LYS A 26 12.79 -7.09 -0.05
N GLY A 27 12.76 -5.88 -0.60
CA GLY A 27 13.91 -4.98 -0.66
C GLY A 27 14.17 -4.19 0.64
N TYR A 28 13.28 -4.29 1.63
CA TYR A 28 13.33 -3.50 2.86
C TYR A 28 13.58 -4.38 4.09
N LYS A 29 14.12 -3.79 5.16
CA LYS A 29 14.22 -4.47 6.46
C LYS A 29 12.81 -4.75 6.98
N SER A 30 12.64 -5.79 7.81
CA SER A 30 11.32 -6.21 8.32
C SER A 30 10.54 -5.08 9.01
N GLN A 31 11.22 -4.17 9.70
CA GLN A 31 10.60 -3.02 10.36
C GLN A 31 10.11 -1.94 9.38
N GLN A 32 10.76 -1.83 8.22
CA GLN A 32 10.46 -0.85 7.17
C GLN A 32 9.39 -1.36 6.20
N ALA A 33 9.36 -2.67 5.94
CA ALA A 33 8.40 -3.35 5.09
C ALA A 33 6.94 -2.97 5.41
N PHE A 34 6.61 -2.82 6.70
CA PHE A 34 5.28 -2.38 7.13
C PHE A 34 4.94 -0.97 6.65
N TYR A 35 5.87 -0.02 6.73
CA TYR A 35 5.64 1.34 6.26
C TYR A 35 5.46 1.38 4.74
N VAL A 36 6.35 0.70 4.01
CA VAL A 36 6.33 0.60 2.54
C VAL A 36 5.02 -0.01 2.03
N ALA A 37 4.58 -1.12 2.62
CA ALA A 37 3.32 -1.77 2.25
C ALA A 37 2.11 -0.81 2.40
N ASN A 38 2.09 -0.01 3.46
CA ASN A 38 1.01 0.94 3.68
C ASN A 38 1.07 2.12 2.70
N VAL A 39 2.26 2.66 2.39
CA VAL A 39 2.43 3.71 1.39
C VAL A 39 1.83 3.26 0.06
N ILE A 40 2.25 2.10 -0.45
CA ILE A 40 1.77 1.56 -1.74
C ILE A 40 0.26 1.33 -1.70
N LYS A 41 -0.24 0.68 -0.64
CA LYS A 41 -1.68 0.41 -0.47
C LYS A 41 -2.51 1.68 -0.54
N TYR A 42 -2.11 2.73 0.17
CA TYR A 42 -2.90 3.96 0.22
C TYR A 42 -2.81 4.76 -1.08
N VAL A 43 -1.63 4.82 -1.73
CA VAL A 43 -1.49 5.44 -3.05
C VAL A 43 -2.36 4.73 -4.08
N ALA A 44 -2.32 3.40 -4.14
CA ALA A 44 -3.11 2.62 -5.09
C ALA A 44 -4.62 2.72 -4.83
N ARG A 45 -5.03 2.89 -3.57
CA ARG A 45 -6.45 3.00 -3.17
C ARG A 45 -7.04 4.39 -3.37
N ALA A 46 -6.22 5.44 -3.34
CA ALA A 46 -6.67 6.83 -3.39
C ALA A 46 -7.61 7.15 -4.56
N PRO A 47 -7.36 6.71 -5.82
CA PRO A 47 -8.24 7.05 -6.95
C PRO A 47 -9.66 6.47 -6.83
N TRP A 48 -9.87 5.46 -5.97
CA TRP A 48 -11.06 4.61 -5.99
C TRP A 48 -11.87 4.63 -4.69
N LYS A 49 -11.30 5.14 -3.59
CA LYS A 49 -11.95 5.12 -2.28
C LYS A 49 -12.01 6.48 -1.60
N ASN A 50 -10.88 6.97 -1.10
CA ASN A 50 -10.86 8.15 -0.20
C ASN A 50 -9.99 9.31 -0.71
N GLY A 51 -9.48 9.26 -1.95
CA GLY A 51 -8.73 10.35 -2.56
C GLY A 51 -7.62 10.91 -1.66
N THR A 52 -7.69 12.21 -1.39
CA THR A 52 -6.74 12.96 -0.57
C THR A 52 -6.53 12.39 0.83
N GLU A 53 -7.54 11.79 1.46
CA GLU A 53 -7.38 11.19 2.80
C GLU A 53 -6.40 10.01 2.75
N ASP A 54 -6.47 9.19 1.71
CA ASP A 54 -5.53 8.08 1.53
C ASP A 54 -4.13 8.60 1.18
N LEU A 55 -4.02 9.67 0.38
CA LEU A 55 -2.72 10.31 0.12
C LEU A 55 -2.08 10.86 1.40
N ASN A 56 -2.86 11.46 2.30
CA ASN A 56 -2.37 11.92 3.61
C ASN A 56 -1.92 10.74 4.49
N LYS A 57 -2.63 9.61 4.46
CA LYS A 57 -2.18 8.38 5.15
C LYS A 57 -0.89 7.87 4.55
N ALA A 58 -0.78 7.79 3.22
CA ALA A 58 0.46 7.40 2.55
C ALA A 58 1.63 8.29 2.99
N LYS A 59 1.44 9.61 3.01
CA LYS A 59 2.44 10.55 3.51
C LYS A 59 2.88 10.22 4.95
N TRP A 60 1.93 9.98 5.85
CA TRP A 60 2.23 9.67 7.25
C TRP A 60 3.11 8.41 7.41
N TYR A 61 2.84 7.35 6.63
CA TYR A 61 3.69 6.15 6.64
C TYR A 61 5.05 6.39 6.00
N LEU A 62 5.13 7.24 4.98
CA LEU A 62 6.39 7.60 4.34
C LEU A 62 7.28 8.42 5.28
N ASP A 63 6.72 9.38 6.01
CA ASP A 63 7.45 10.17 7.01
C ASP A 63 8.09 9.24 8.06
N ARG A 64 7.35 8.25 8.56
CA ARG A 64 7.88 7.24 9.51
C ARG A 64 8.93 6.31 8.92
N LEU A 65 8.83 5.98 7.63
CA LEU A 65 9.87 5.22 6.96
C LEU A 65 11.18 6.00 6.94
N LEU A 66 11.13 7.31 6.65
CA LEU A 66 12.30 8.18 6.68
C LEU A 66 12.88 8.30 8.10
N GLU A 67 12.04 8.40 9.13
CA GLU A 67 12.47 8.38 10.53
C GLU A 67 13.16 7.05 10.93
N ALA A 68 12.79 5.93 10.31
CA ALA A 68 13.36 4.62 10.59
C ALA A 68 14.61 4.28 9.75
N GLU A 69 14.95 5.10 8.74
CA GLU A 69 16.19 5.00 7.96
C GLU A 69 17.35 5.78 8.60
N GLY A 70 17.04 6.84 9.35
CA GLY A 70 18.01 7.65 10.11
C GLY A 70 18.40 7.03 11.44
#